data_AF-A0A3B9I998-F1
#
_entry.id   AF-A0A3B9I998-F1
#
_cell.length_a   1.000
_cell.length_b   1.000
_cell.length_c   1.000
_cell.angle_alpha   90.00
_cell.angle_beta   90.00
_cell.angle_gamma   90.00
#
_symmetry.space_group_name_H-M   'P 1'
#
loop_
_entity.id
_entity.type
_entity.pdbx_description
1 polymer ?
#
loop_
_entity_poly.entity_id
_entity_poly.type
_entity_poly.pdbx_seq_one_letter_code
_entity_poly.pdbx_strand_id
1 'polypeptide(L)'
;MNAELLVEEARLQEAALKRLGRWLTICLAFSSVGVLIIYFAIASDKKNIWLIILGIIILLLGAAGGITIGLGIRNGRNNVRKILRAVEQERNPQVQDLRAEVPKAEDSKTENP
;
A
#
# COMPACT_ATOMS: atom_id res chain seq x y z
N MET A 1 -21.60 12.78 14.96
CA MET A 1 -21.17 11.37 14.74
C MET A 1 -20.18 11.08 15.86
N ASN A 2 -20.14 9.90 16.48
CA ASN A 2 -19.31 9.76 17.68
C ASN A 2 -17.83 9.63 17.28
N ALA A 3 -17.00 10.61 17.66
CA ALA A 3 -15.56 10.61 17.38
C ALA A 3 -14.85 9.31 17.81
N GLU A 4 -15.32 8.70 18.92
CA GLU A 4 -14.86 7.39 19.41
C GLU A 4 -14.98 6.26 18.37
N LEU A 5 -16.07 6.24 17.57
CA LEU A 5 -16.28 5.23 16.54
C LEU A 5 -15.29 5.39 15.38
N LEU A 6 -15.02 6.63 14.98
CA LEU A 6 -14.06 6.94 13.91
C LEU A 6 -12.62 6.56 14.31
N VAL A 7 -12.25 6.81 15.57
CA VAL A 7 -10.95 6.40 16.10
C VAL A 7 -10.81 4.88 16.09
N GLU A 8 -11.85 4.13 16.48
CA GLU A 8 -11.82 2.68 16.45
C GLU A 8 -11.77 2.13 15.01
N GLU A 9 -12.51 2.70 14.07
CA GLU A 9 -12.43 2.35 12.64
C GLU A 9 -11.03 2.58 12.07
N ALA A 10 -10.40 3.71 12.40
CA ALA A 10 -9.04 4.02 11.98
C ALA A 10 -8.04 2.97 12.51
N ARG A 11 -8.19 2.56 13.78
CA ARG A 11 -7.35 1.52 14.41
C ARG A 11 -7.52 0.15 13.74
N LEU A 12 -8.74 -0.24 13.41
CA LEU A 12 -9.02 -1.50 12.70
C LEU A 12 -8.40 -1.49 11.28
N GLN A 13 -8.52 -0.37 10.56
CA GLN A 13 -7.90 -0.21 9.25
C GLN A 13 -6.36 -0.22 9.32
N GLU A 14 -5.76 0.37 10.35
CA GLU A 14 -4.32 0.31 10.59
C GLU A 14 -3.84 -1.13 10.83
N ALA A 15 -4.57 -1.90 11.65
CA ALA A 15 -4.28 -3.31 11.86
C ALA A 15 -4.38 -4.14 10.56
N ALA A 16 -5.36 -3.84 9.71
CA ALA A 16 -5.50 -4.46 8.39
C ALA A 16 -4.31 -4.11 7.47
N LEU A 17 -3.87 -2.85 7.44
CA LEU A 17 -2.69 -2.41 6.68
C LEU A 17 -1.41 -3.15 7.11
N LYS A 18 -1.22 -3.38 8.41
CA LYS A 18 -0.08 -4.16 8.91
C LYS A 18 -0.12 -5.60 8.42
N ARG A 19 -1.31 -6.23 8.39
CA ARG A 19 -1.48 -7.58 7.83
C ARG A 19 -1.17 -7.60 6.33
N LEU A 20 -1.69 -6.64 5.57
CA LEU A 20 -1.42 -6.51 4.13
C LEU A 20 0.07 -6.32 3.84
N GLY A 21 0.79 -5.54 4.66
CA GLY A 21 2.25 -5.41 4.53
C GLY A 21 2.98 -6.76 4.61
N ARG A 22 2.58 -7.63 5.54
CA ARG A 22 3.15 -8.98 5.64
C ARG A 22 2.81 -9.87 4.45
N TRP A 23 1.57 -9.78 3.95
CA TRP A 23 1.16 -10.49 2.74
C TRP A 23 1.91 -10.01 1.49
N LEU A 24 2.20 -8.71 1.38
CA LEU A 24 3.02 -8.16 0.30
C LEU A 24 4.43 -8.77 0.31
N THR A 25 5.07 -8.84 1.48
CA THR A 25 6.39 -9.49 1.60
C THR A 25 6.34 -10.95 1.16
N ILE A 26 5.30 -11.69 1.52
CA ILE A 26 5.12 -13.08 1.10
C ILE A 26 4.99 -13.17 -0.42
N CYS A 27 4.16 -12.33 -1.05
CA CYS A 27 4.01 -12.30 -2.51
C CYS A 27 5.33 -12.01 -3.23
N LEU A 28 6.12 -11.05 -2.75
CA LEU A 28 7.44 -10.74 -3.32
C LEU A 28 8.45 -11.88 -3.14
N ALA A 29 8.43 -12.55 -1.98
CA ALA A 29 9.26 -13.73 -1.75
C ALA A 29 8.89 -14.87 -2.71
N PHE A 30 7.60 -15.14 -2.90
CA PHE A 30 7.12 -16.12 -3.88
C PHE A 30 7.55 -15.76 -5.31
N SER A 31 7.37 -14.51 -5.73
CA SER A 31 7.87 -14.05 -7.04
C SER A 31 9.36 -14.28 -7.21
N SER A 32 10.15 -13.98 -6.17
CA SER A 32 11.61 -14.16 -6.19
C SER A 32 11.98 -15.65 -6.34
N VAL A 33 11.28 -16.54 -5.65
CA VAL A 33 11.44 -18.00 -5.83
C VAL A 33 11.12 -18.43 -7.26
N GLY A 34 10.05 -17.89 -7.87
CA GLY A 34 9.72 -18.13 -9.27
C GLY A 34 10.87 -17.75 -10.21
N VAL A 35 11.50 -16.60 -10.00
CA VAL A 35 12.68 -16.16 -10.77
C VAL A 35 13.84 -17.14 -10.61
N LEU A 36 14.12 -17.61 -9.39
CA LEU A 36 15.19 -18.58 -9.13
C LEU A 36 14.94 -19.91 -9.86
N ILE A 37 13.70 -20.41 -9.84
CA ILE A 37 13.32 -21.63 -10.56
C ILE A 37 13.56 -21.46 -12.07
N ILE A 38 13.14 -20.33 -12.65
CA ILE A 38 13.37 -20.03 -14.06
C ILE A 38 14.88 -19.99 -14.36
N TYR A 39 15.66 -19.30 -13.53
CA TYR A 39 17.10 -19.18 -13.70
C TYR A 39 17.79 -20.54 -13.73
N PHE A 40 17.54 -21.40 -12.73
CA PHE A 40 18.12 -22.73 -12.68
C PHE A 40 17.65 -23.62 -13.84
N ALA A 41 16.38 -23.52 -14.24
CA ALA A 41 15.84 -24.29 -15.35
C ALA A 41 16.46 -23.93 -16.71
N ILE A 42 16.90 -22.67 -16.87
CA ILE A 42 17.61 -22.19 -18.07
C ILE A 42 19.11 -22.49 -17.98
N ALA A 43 19.72 -22.36 -16.79
CA ALA A 43 21.15 -22.56 -16.57
C ALA A 43 21.58 -24.05 -16.56
N SER A 44 20.63 -24.98 -16.43
CA SER A 44 20.90 -26.42 -16.49
C SER A 44 21.25 -26.87 -17.91
N ASP A 45 22.21 -27.81 -18.05
CA ASP A 45 22.66 -28.36 -19.35
C ASP A 45 21.53 -28.89 -20.24
N LYS A 46 20.44 -29.36 -19.61
CA LYS A 46 19.19 -29.71 -20.28
C LYS A 46 18.12 -28.70 -19.89
N LYS A 47 17.75 -27.85 -20.85
CA LYS A 47 16.67 -26.88 -20.66
C LYS A 47 15.36 -27.58 -20.32
N ASN A 48 14.90 -27.41 -19.09
CA ASN A 48 13.66 -28.04 -18.62
C ASN A 48 12.48 -27.07 -18.77
N ILE A 49 11.77 -27.19 -19.90
CA ILE A 49 10.65 -26.29 -20.25
C ILE A 49 9.54 -26.34 -19.20
N TRP A 50 9.28 -27.49 -18.58
CA TRP A 50 8.26 -27.61 -17.55
C TRP A 50 8.57 -26.78 -16.30
N LEU A 51 9.83 -26.77 -15.86
CA LEU A 51 10.26 -25.93 -14.73
C LEU A 51 10.19 -24.44 -15.06
N ILE A 52 10.47 -24.05 -16.31
CA ILE A 52 10.32 -22.67 -16.76
C ILE A 52 8.85 -22.24 -16.68
N ILE A 53 7.92 -23.06 -17.20
CA ILE A 53 6.48 -22.78 -17.14
C ILE A 53 6.02 -22.63 -15.69
N LEU A 54 6.42 -23.57 -14.83
CA LEU A 54 6.09 -23.53 -13.40
C LEU A 54 6.60 -22.24 -12.74
N GLY A 55 7.85 -21.88 -12.99
CA GLY A 55 8.45 -20.66 -12.44
C GLY A 55 7.75 -19.39 -12.94
N ILE A 56 7.32 -19.34 -14.21
CA ILE A 56 6.55 -18.22 -14.76
C ILE A 56 5.20 -18.09 -14.05
N ILE A 57 4.49 -19.21 -13.84
CA ILE A 57 3.20 -19.20 -13.15
C ILE A 57 3.37 -18.64 -11.73
N ILE A 58 4.37 -19.11 -10.98
CA ILE A 58 4.66 -18.63 -9.62
C ILE A 58 5.00 -17.13 -9.62
N LEU A 59 5.86 -16.70 -10.56
CA LEU A 59 6.25 -15.31 -10.71
C LEU A 59 5.04 -14.40 -10.94
N LEU A 60 4.17 -14.77 -11.89
CA LEU A 60 2.98 -14.00 -12.24
C LEU A 60 1.98 -13.94 -11.09
N LEU A 61 1.73 -15.05 -10.40
CA LEU A 61 0.84 -15.08 -9.24
C LEU A 61 1.35 -14.20 -8.10
N GLY A 62 2.65 -14.29 -7.78
CA GLY A 62 3.26 -13.43 -6.76
C GLY A 62 3.23 -11.96 -7.16
N ALA A 63 3.51 -11.64 -8.42
CA ALA A 63 3.54 -10.26 -8.91
C ALA A 63 2.13 -9.65 -8.91
N ALA A 64 1.13 -10.36 -9.43
CA ALA A 64 -0.26 -9.92 -9.42
C ALA A 64 -0.78 -9.73 -7.99
N GLY A 65 -0.52 -10.68 -7.09
CA GLY A 65 -0.87 -10.55 -5.68
C GLY A 65 -0.19 -9.34 -5.03
N GLY A 66 1.10 -9.14 -5.27
CA GLY A 66 1.86 -8.00 -4.76
C GLY A 66 1.32 -6.66 -5.26
N ILE A 67 0.96 -6.55 -6.54
CA ILE A 67 0.35 -5.35 -7.12
C ILE A 67 -0.99 -5.05 -6.46
N THR A 68 -1.90 -6.03 -6.39
CA THR A 68 -3.23 -5.84 -5.78
C THR A 68 -3.13 -5.43 -4.31
N ILE A 69 -2.25 -6.08 -3.54
CA ILE A 69 -2.02 -5.73 -2.13
C ILE A 69 -1.39 -4.34 -2.00
N GLY A 70 -0.42 -4.01 -2.85
CA GLY A 70 0.23 -2.70 -2.87
C GLY A 70 -0.77 -1.56 -3.13
N LEU A 71 -1.69 -1.75 -4.09
CA LEU A 71 -2.79 -0.81 -4.32
C LEU A 71 -3.73 -0.72 -3.11
N GLY A 72 -4.07 -1.86 -2.51
CA GLY A 72 -4.88 -1.93 -1.29
C GLY A 72 -4.26 -1.15 -0.13
N ILE A 73 -2.94 -1.25 0.09
CA ILE A 73 -2.21 -0.51 1.13
C ILE A 73 -2.28 1.00 0.87
N ARG A 74 -2.05 1.44 -0.39
CA ARG A 74 -2.10 2.86 -0.76
C ARG A 74 -3.48 3.44 -0.49
N ASN A 75 -4.53 2.73 -0.91
CA ASN A 75 -5.91 3.15 -0.72
C ASN A 75 -6.32 3.13 0.75
N GLY A 76 -5.97 2.08 1.50
CA GLY A 76 -6.27 2.00 2.93
C GLY A 76 -5.61 3.10 3.76
N ARG A 77 -4.35 3.46 3.47
CA ARG A 77 -3.67 4.59 4.14
C ARG A 77 -4.35 5.93 3.86
N ASN A 78 -4.88 6.13 2.65
CA ASN A 78 -5.67 7.31 2.33
C ASN A 78 -6.99 7.36 3.13
N ASN A 79 -7.65 6.23 3.30
CA ASN A 79 -8.90 6.15 4.06
C ASN A 79 -8.68 6.47 5.55
N VAL A 80 -7.67 5.87 6.18
CA VAL A 80 -7.31 6.18 7.59
C VAL A 80 -7.00 7.66 7.78
N ARG A 81 -6.24 8.28 6.86
CA ARG A 81 -5.93 9.72 6.93
C ARG A 81 -7.17 10.60 6.84
N LYS A 82 -8.16 10.23 6.02
CA LYS A 82 -9.41 10.99 5.91
C LYS A 82 -10.20 10.92 7.22
N ILE A 83 -10.28 9.73 7.83
CA ILE A 83 -10.96 9.52 9.11
C ILE A 83 -10.28 10.32 10.22
N LEU A 84 -8.94 10.26 10.32
CA LEU A 84 -8.20 11.00 11.34
C LEU A 84 -8.38 12.52 11.20
N ARG A 85 -8.39 13.05 9.96
CA ARG A 85 -8.68 14.47 9.70
C ARG A 85 -10.09 14.85 10.11
N ALA A 86 -11.09 13.99 9.86
CA ALA A 86 -12.46 14.23 10.29
C ALA A 86 -12.58 14.30 11.82
N VAL A 87 -11.88 13.40 12.54
CA VAL A 87 -11.81 13.42 14.01
C VAL A 87 -11.11 14.67 14.53
N GLU A 88 -10.00 15.07 13.93
CA GLU A 88 -9.26 16.29 14.32
C GLU A 88 -10.12 17.55 14.13
N GLN A 89 -10.87 17.62 13.04
CA GLN A 89 -11.77 18.72 12.72
C GLN A 89 -12.95 18.80 13.70
N GLU A 90 -13.57 17.67 14.04
CA GLU A 90 -14.66 17.61 15.03
C GLU A 90 -14.16 17.98 16.44
N ARG A 91 -12.94 17.57 16.79
CA ARG A 91 -12.33 17.86 18.10
C ARG A 91 -11.84 19.31 18.24
N ASN A 92 -11.38 19.93 17.16
CA ASN A 92 -10.81 21.28 17.20
C ASN A 92 -11.38 22.19 16.08
N PRO A 93 -12.61 22.71 16.26
CA PRO A 93 -13.28 23.54 15.25
C PRO A 93 -12.49 24.82 14.90
N GLN A 94 -11.79 25.42 15.86
CA GLN A 94 -11.06 26.69 15.66
C GLN A 94 -9.84 26.55 14.74
N VAL A 95 -9.22 25.36 14.65
CA VAL A 95 -8.11 25.10 13.71
C VAL A 95 -8.58 25.04 12.27
N GLN A 96 -9.86 24.72 12.04
CA GLN A 96 -10.43 24.76 10.69
C GLN A 96 -10.65 26.19 10.21
N ASP A 97 -11.17 27.06 11.07
CA ASP A 97 -11.36 28.49 10.75
C ASP A 97 -10.01 29.17 10.53
N LEU A 98 -9.00 28.88 11.35
CA LEU A 98 -7.62 29.34 11.14
C LEU A 98 -7.04 28.85 9.80
N ARG A 99 -7.31 27.61 9.38
CA ARG A 99 -6.82 27.07 8.10
C ARG A 99 -7.57 27.64 6.88
N ALA A 100 -8.81 28.10 7.06
CA ALA A 100 -9.57 28.80 6.03
C ALA A 100 -9.15 30.26 5.88
N GLU A 101 -8.69 30.89 6.97
CA GLU A 101 -8.16 32.26 6.98
C GLU A 101 -6.69 32.36 6.54
N VAL A 102 -5.90 31.28 6.64
CA VAL A 102 -4.55 31.26 6.05
C VAL A 102 -4.69 31.39 4.53
N PRO A 103 -4.26 32.52 3.93
CA PRO A 103 -4.37 32.71 2.50
C PRO A 103 -3.56 31.63 1.78
N LYS A 104 -4.12 31.05 0.72
CA LYS A 104 -3.50 30.05 -0.20
C LYS A 104 -2.12 30.43 -0.79
N ALA A 105 -1.54 31.56 -0.38
CA ALA A 105 -0.31 32.12 -0.89
C ALA A 105 0.95 31.29 -0.56
N GLU A 106 0.90 30.37 0.41
CA GLU A 106 2.09 29.57 0.76
C GLU A 106 2.38 28.45 -0.25
N ASP A 107 1.38 27.96 -0.98
CA ASP A 107 1.54 26.95 -2.05
C ASP A 107 2.03 27.57 -3.38
N SER A 108 2.11 28.91 -3.46
CA SER A 108 2.60 29.65 -4.64
C SER A 108 4.07 30.03 -4.55
N LYS A 109 4.72 29.91 -3.38
CA LYS A 109 6.12 30.33 -3.19
C LYS A 109 7.15 29.22 -3.39
N THR A 110 6.73 28.00 -3.68
CA THR A 110 7.63 26.86 -3.95
C THR A 110 7.71 26.47 -5.42
N GLU A 111 6.96 27.15 -6.31
CA GLU A 111 7.08 26.96 -7.75
C GLU A 111 7.81 28.16 -8.39
N ASN A 112 9.12 27.94 -8.61
CA ASN A 112 9.93 28.37 -9.77
C ASN A 112 11.16 29.27 -9.45
N PRO A 113 12.31 29.06 -10.11
CA PRO A 113 12.82 27.90 -10.89
C PRO A 113 13.87 27.06 -10.15
#